data_AF-A0A2W4Y5M4-F1
#
_entry.id   AF-A0A2W4Y5M4-F1
#
_cell.length_a   1.000
_cell.length_b   1.000
_cell.length_c   1.000
_cell.angle_alpha   90.00
_cell.angle_beta   90.00
_cell.angle_gamma   90.00
#
_symmetry.space_group_name_H-M   'P 1'
#
loop_
_entity.id
_entity.type
_entity.pdbx_description
1 polymer ?
#
loop_
_entity_poly.entity_id
_entity_poly.type
_entity_poly.pdbx_seq_one_letter_code
_entity_poly.pdbx_strand_id
1 'polypeptide(L)'
;MTLNPEFQSLCKRWREKAQQYEIEDTHQLFDKFFSLYVAYNALYAETAAYLHRKAISEGKKEYKLDNESFPDKQAAIEYVLGLMKSKNLMQSLEKTESTKQAIEQLKVLMSKQSSLHFWICLDPVFGKPQEDKDEELNKMLNSPSTDERARAILGIIYQVRCNMFHGRKSVSPVQGQLLIPLIVLLEKIIDKLYQKLESAIDY
;
A
#
# COMPACT_ATOMS: atom_id res chain seq x y z
N MET A 1 -4.64 -22.05 13.05
CA MET A 1 -4.21 -22.52 11.71
C MET A 1 -2.83 -21.92 11.47
N THR A 2 -1.96 -22.51 10.66
CA THR A 2 -0.71 -21.82 10.27
C THR A 2 -0.88 -21.20 8.89
N LEU A 3 -0.12 -20.15 8.58
CA LEU A 3 -0.09 -19.60 7.21
C LEU A 3 0.31 -20.72 6.23
N ASN A 4 -0.39 -20.81 5.11
CA ASN A 4 -0.10 -21.78 4.06
C ASN A 4 1.40 -21.68 3.63
N PRO A 5 2.16 -22.80 3.55
CA PRO A 5 3.58 -22.77 3.20
C PRO A 5 3.89 -22.15 1.84
N GLU A 6 3.04 -22.39 0.83
CA GLU A 6 3.16 -21.78 -0.49
C GLU A 6 3.00 -20.26 -0.43
N PHE A 7 2.09 -19.75 0.42
CA PHE A 7 1.90 -18.32 0.66
C PHE A 7 3.13 -17.68 1.34
N GLN A 8 3.68 -18.34 2.36
CA GLN A 8 4.90 -17.87 3.02
C GLN A 8 6.08 -17.81 2.03
N SER A 9 6.24 -18.87 1.24
CA SER A 9 7.26 -18.95 0.18
C SER A 9 7.08 -17.85 -0.87
N LEU A 10 5.84 -17.58 -1.29
CA LEU A 10 5.52 -16.49 -2.21
C LEU A 10 5.94 -15.13 -1.63
N CYS A 11 5.50 -14.82 -0.41
CA CYS A 11 5.84 -13.54 0.24
C CYS A 11 7.35 -13.37 0.39
N LYS A 12 8.05 -14.42 0.86
CA LYS A 12 9.51 -14.43 1.01
C LYS A 12 10.21 -14.17 -0.33
N ARG A 13 9.89 -14.97 -1.36
CA ARG A 13 10.52 -14.88 -2.68
C ARG A 13 10.38 -13.50 -3.31
N TRP A 14 9.20 -12.88 -3.23
CA TRP A 14 8.98 -11.56 -3.83
C TRP A 14 9.66 -10.43 -3.07
N ARG A 15 9.80 -10.56 -1.75
CA ARG A 15 10.60 -9.64 -0.94
C ARG A 15 12.09 -9.77 -1.23
N GLU A 16 12.61 -10.99 -1.31
CA GLU A 16 14.01 -11.25 -1.68
C GLU A 16 14.30 -10.74 -3.10
N LYS A 17 13.37 -10.94 -4.05
CA LYS A 17 13.48 -10.37 -5.38
C LYS A 17 13.54 -8.84 -5.35
N ALA A 18 12.70 -8.19 -4.55
CA ALA A 18 12.72 -6.73 -4.41
C ALA A 18 14.08 -6.19 -3.87
N GLN A 19 14.77 -6.98 -3.04
CA GLN A 19 16.07 -6.60 -2.49
C GLN A 19 17.21 -6.64 -3.52
N GLN A 20 17.03 -7.31 -4.66
CA GLN A 20 18.03 -7.40 -5.74
C GLN A 20 18.07 -6.15 -6.62
N TYR A 21 17.14 -5.22 -6.46
CA TYR A 21 17.04 -4.01 -7.25
C TYR A 21 17.65 -2.81 -6.53
N GLU A 22 18.49 -2.09 -7.26
CA GLU A 22 19.12 -0.83 -6.84
C GLU A 22 18.14 0.34 -6.97
N ILE A 23 18.34 1.40 -6.18
CA ILE A 23 17.44 2.54 -6.10
C ILE A 23 17.86 3.72 -7.00
N GLU A 24 19.07 3.66 -7.55
CA GLU A 24 19.67 4.68 -8.39
C GLU A 24 19.21 4.57 -9.86
N ASP A 25 18.78 3.39 -10.28
CA ASP A 25 18.23 3.12 -11.60
C ASP A 25 16.70 3.23 -11.58
N THR A 26 16.15 4.11 -12.42
CA THR A 26 14.70 4.32 -12.48
C THR A 26 13.94 3.06 -12.89
N HIS A 27 14.46 2.24 -13.80
CA HIS A 27 13.80 0.99 -14.17
C HIS A 27 13.79 -0.02 -13.01
N GLN A 28 14.90 -0.10 -12.27
CA GLN A 28 15.00 -0.97 -11.11
C GLN A 28 14.12 -0.50 -9.94
N LEU A 29 13.94 0.81 -9.75
CA LEU A 29 12.95 1.34 -8.80
C LEU A 29 11.53 0.86 -9.11
N PHE A 30 11.16 0.83 -10.38
CA PHE A 30 9.85 0.32 -10.81
C PHE A 30 9.73 -1.17 -10.50
N ASP A 31 10.72 -1.96 -10.91
CA ASP A 31 10.74 -3.41 -10.67
C ASP A 31 10.73 -3.75 -9.17
N LYS A 32 11.42 -2.95 -8.35
CA LYS A 32 11.40 -3.03 -6.90
C LYS A 32 10.00 -2.79 -6.34
N PHE A 33 9.38 -1.67 -6.72
CA PHE A 33 8.03 -1.33 -6.28
C PHE A 33 7.02 -2.41 -6.70
N PHE A 34 7.07 -2.88 -7.95
CA PHE A 34 6.20 -3.95 -8.43
C PHE A 34 6.42 -5.26 -7.66
N SER A 35 7.68 -5.65 -7.44
CA SER A 35 8.01 -6.87 -6.70
C SER A 35 7.47 -6.83 -5.27
N LEU A 36 7.62 -5.69 -4.58
CA LEU A 36 7.01 -5.46 -3.28
C LEU A 36 5.48 -5.51 -3.34
N TYR A 37 4.88 -4.90 -4.35
CA TYR A 37 3.43 -4.88 -4.48
C TYR A 37 2.87 -6.28 -4.71
N VAL A 38 3.57 -7.19 -5.40
CA VAL A 38 3.11 -8.59 -5.52
C VAL A 38 3.02 -9.26 -4.13
N ALA A 39 4.00 -9.04 -3.25
CA ALA A 39 3.94 -9.54 -1.88
C ALA A 39 2.78 -8.88 -1.09
N TYR A 40 2.61 -7.57 -1.23
CA TYR A 40 1.52 -6.85 -0.58
C TYR A 40 0.13 -7.29 -1.07
N ASN A 41 -0.02 -7.55 -2.37
CA ASN A 41 -1.22 -8.08 -3.00
C ASN A 41 -1.62 -9.43 -2.44
N ALA A 42 -0.66 -10.34 -2.29
CA ALA A 42 -0.91 -11.61 -1.61
C ALA A 42 -1.34 -11.37 -0.15
N LEU A 43 -0.64 -10.49 0.58
CA LEU A 43 -0.92 -10.21 1.99
C LEU A 43 -2.31 -9.61 2.21
N TYR A 44 -2.74 -8.64 1.42
CA TYR A 44 -4.08 -8.06 1.60
C TYR A 44 -5.19 -9.02 1.13
N ALA A 45 -4.93 -9.90 0.18
CA ALA A 45 -5.87 -10.95 -0.21
C ALA A 45 -6.06 -11.96 0.93
N GLU A 46 -4.97 -12.41 1.56
CA GLU A 46 -5.05 -13.30 2.73
C GLU A 46 -5.69 -12.59 3.93
N THR A 47 -5.42 -11.29 4.10
CA THR A 47 -6.08 -10.46 5.12
C THR A 47 -7.58 -10.42 4.91
N ALA A 48 -8.03 -10.20 3.67
CA ALA A 48 -9.44 -10.21 3.32
C ALA A 48 -10.09 -11.56 3.63
N ALA A 49 -9.43 -12.65 3.23
CA ALA A 49 -9.91 -14.00 3.48
C ALA A 49 -9.98 -14.34 4.99
N TYR A 50 -8.95 -13.96 5.77
CA TYR A 50 -8.94 -14.11 7.23
C TYR A 50 -10.09 -13.35 7.88
N LEU A 51 -10.24 -12.04 7.59
CA LEU A 51 -11.27 -11.21 8.20
C LEU A 51 -12.68 -11.68 7.82
N HIS A 52 -12.87 -12.16 6.58
CA HIS A 52 -14.11 -12.76 6.13
C HIS A 52 -14.48 -14.01 6.93
N ARG A 53 -13.55 -14.98 7.04
CA ARG A 53 -13.75 -16.21 7.83
C ARG A 53 -14.06 -15.89 9.30
N LYS A 54 -13.32 -14.93 9.87
CA LYS A 54 -13.54 -14.46 11.24
C LYS A 54 -14.92 -13.84 11.41
N ALA A 55 -15.33 -12.93 10.52
CA ALA A 55 -16.65 -12.31 10.56
C ALA A 55 -17.78 -13.34 10.49
N ILE A 56 -17.68 -14.35 9.61
CA ILE A 56 -18.64 -15.46 9.55
C ILE A 56 -18.71 -16.20 10.88
N SER A 57 -17.56 -16.56 11.46
CA SER A 57 -17.51 -17.29 12.74
C SER A 57 -18.12 -16.49 13.91
N GLU A 58 -18.05 -15.16 13.84
CA GLU A 58 -18.61 -14.24 14.83
C GLU A 58 -20.07 -13.81 14.51
N GLY A 59 -20.68 -14.31 13.43
CA GLY A 59 -22.02 -13.91 13.00
C GLY A 59 -22.13 -12.47 12.48
N LYS A 60 -21.02 -11.84 12.10
CA LYS A 60 -20.95 -10.47 11.59
C LYS A 60 -21.11 -10.43 10.07
N LYS A 61 -21.61 -9.29 9.56
CA LYS A 61 -21.83 -9.04 8.12
C LYS A 61 -20.72 -8.22 7.45
N GLU A 62 -19.65 -7.90 8.18
CA GLU A 62 -18.49 -7.13 7.69
C GLU A 62 -17.55 -8.00 6.83
N TYR A 63 -16.65 -7.36 6.08
CA TYR A 63 -15.61 -8.03 5.28
C TYR A 63 -16.16 -9.08 4.31
N LYS A 64 -17.24 -8.75 3.59
CA LYS A 64 -17.80 -9.67 2.61
C LYS A 64 -16.85 -9.82 1.44
N LEU A 65 -16.55 -11.08 1.12
CA LEU A 65 -16.04 -11.49 -0.17
C LEU A 65 -17.25 -12.07 -0.91
N ASP A 66 -17.64 -11.43 -2.00
CA ASP A 66 -18.64 -12.00 -2.90
C ASP A 66 -17.95 -12.91 -3.93
N ASN A 67 -18.73 -13.76 -4.58
CA ASN A 67 -18.23 -14.64 -5.63
C ASN A 67 -18.09 -13.94 -6.99
N GLU A 68 -18.53 -12.68 -7.10
CA GLU A 68 -18.63 -11.96 -8.38
C GLU A 68 -17.40 -11.09 -8.64
N SER A 69 -16.83 -10.47 -7.61
CA SER A 69 -15.66 -9.60 -7.73
C SER A 69 -14.88 -9.45 -6.42
N PHE A 70 -13.57 -9.65 -6.46
CA PHE A 70 -12.71 -9.35 -5.32
C PHE A 70 -12.66 -7.82 -5.09
N PRO A 71 -12.93 -7.31 -3.87
CA PRO A 71 -12.97 -5.87 -3.59
C PRO A 71 -11.56 -5.28 -3.44
N ASP A 72 -10.79 -5.23 -4.54
CA ASP A 72 -9.33 -4.98 -4.56
C ASP A 72 -8.89 -3.73 -3.78
N LYS A 73 -9.49 -2.57 -4.08
CA LYS A 73 -9.16 -1.30 -3.38
C LYS A 73 -9.50 -1.37 -1.89
N GLN A 74 -10.66 -1.92 -1.55
CA GLN A 74 -11.11 -2.03 -0.16
C GLN A 74 -10.25 -3.01 0.62
N ALA A 75 -9.84 -4.12 0.00
CA ALA A 75 -8.95 -5.09 0.59
C ALA A 75 -7.56 -4.51 0.86
N ALA A 76 -6.98 -3.81 -0.13
CA ALA A 76 -5.68 -3.17 0.01
C ALA A 76 -5.67 -2.12 1.15
N ILE A 77 -6.74 -1.32 1.29
CA ILE A 77 -6.75 -0.21 2.24
C ILE A 77 -7.49 -0.58 3.53
N GLU A 78 -8.82 -0.71 3.47
CA GLU A 78 -9.68 -0.80 4.65
C GLU A 78 -9.51 -2.12 5.40
N TYR A 79 -9.33 -3.24 4.70
CA TYR A 79 -9.21 -4.55 5.37
C TYR A 79 -7.84 -4.67 6.05
N VAL A 80 -6.78 -4.17 5.43
CA VAL A 80 -5.46 -4.05 6.07
C VAL A 80 -5.53 -3.20 7.33
N LEU A 81 -6.20 -2.04 7.29
CA LEU A 81 -6.40 -1.20 8.49
C LEU A 81 -7.30 -1.89 9.52
N GLY A 82 -8.31 -2.64 9.09
CA GLY A 82 -9.17 -3.44 9.96
C GLY A 82 -8.39 -4.46 10.79
N LEU A 83 -7.42 -5.14 10.17
CA LEU A 83 -6.55 -6.11 10.83
C LEU A 83 -5.44 -5.45 11.68
N MET A 84 -4.69 -4.52 11.09
CA MET A 84 -3.53 -3.92 11.76
C MET A 84 -3.93 -2.90 12.83
N LYS A 85 -5.07 -2.22 12.64
CA LYS A 85 -5.48 -0.97 13.27
C LYS A 85 -4.57 0.21 12.88
N SER A 86 -5.18 1.31 12.47
CA SER A 86 -4.49 2.52 11.97
C SER A 86 -3.44 3.05 12.97
N LYS A 87 -3.74 3.02 14.27
CA LYS A 87 -2.81 3.43 15.32
C LYS A 87 -1.53 2.59 15.33
N ASN A 88 -1.64 1.26 15.23
CA ASN A 88 -0.47 0.38 15.27
C ASN A 88 0.37 0.50 13.99
N LEU A 89 -0.30 0.65 12.83
CA LEU A 89 0.39 0.89 11.57
C LEU A 89 1.18 2.19 11.63
N MET A 90 0.54 3.31 11.97
CA MET A 90 1.20 4.61 12.04
C MET A 90 2.30 4.64 13.09
N GLN A 91 2.11 4.07 14.27
CA GLN A 91 3.18 3.94 15.26
C GLN A 91 4.40 3.17 14.71
N SER A 92 4.18 2.15 13.88
CA SER A 92 5.27 1.42 13.26
C SER A 92 5.97 2.22 12.16
N LEU A 93 5.23 3.00 11.37
CA LEU A 93 5.78 3.90 10.34
C LEU A 93 6.47 5.12 10.94
N GLU A 94 6.06 5.57 12.13
CA GLU A 94 6.68 6.67 12.86
C GLU A 94 7.77 6.19 13.83
N LYS A 95 8.12 4.90 13.82
CA LYS A 95 9.14 4.35 14.73
C LYS A 95 10.56 4.60 14.24
N THR A 96 10.77 4.49 12.93
CA THR A 96 12.11 4.56 12.32
C THR A 96 12.31 5.87 11.58
N GLU A 97 13.54 6.39 11.60
CA GLU A 97 13.85 7.67 10.95
C GLU A 97 13.61 7.62 9.43
N SER A 98 13.99 6.51 8.78
CA SER A 98 13.78 6.31 7.34
C SER A 98 12.31 6.42 6.93
N THR A 99 11.39 5.80 7.68
CA THR A 99 9.96 5.83 7.39
C THR A 99 9.32 7.17 7.73
N LYS A 100 9.81 7.88 8.75
CA LYS A 100 9.38 9.27 9.01
C LYS A 100 9.78 10.19 7.86
N GLN A 101 11.04 10.11 7.43
CA GLN A 101 11.54 10.88 6.30
C GLN A 101 10.76 10.57 5.02
N ALA A 102 10.41 9.31 4.78
CA ALA A 102 9.57 8.92 3.65
C ALA A 102 8.16 9.54 3.72
N ILE A 103 7.53 9.62 4.90
CA ILE A 103 6.24 10.31 5.07
C ILE A 103 6.38 11.81 4.77
N GLU A 104 7.41 12.47 5.28
CA GLU A 104 7.62 13.91 5.05
C GLU A 104 7.94 14.21 3.58
N GLN A 105 8.77 13.37 2.92
CA GLN A 105 9.00 13.46 1.49
C GLN A 105 7.71 13.33 0.70
N LEU A 106 6.84 12.37 1.07
CA LEU A 106 5.56 12.18 0.41
C LEU A 106 4.65 13.41 0.55
N LYS A 107 4.59 14.03 1.73
CA LYS A 107 3.85 15.28 1.95
C LYS A 107 4.37 16.42 1.07
N VAL A 108 5.68 16.57 0.95
CA VAL A 108 6.29 17.60 0.10
C VAL A 108 5.92 17.36 -1.37
N LEU A 109 6.08 16.13 -1.86
CA LEU A 109 5.77 15.75 -3.25
C LEU A 109 4.29 15.93 -3.60
N MET A 110 3.40 15.73 -2.64
CA MET A 110 1.94 15.92 -2.81
C MET A 110 1.48 17.36 -2.61
N SER A 111 2.35 18.25 -2.11
CA SER A 111 1.98 19.64 -1.88
C SER A 111 1.78 20.38 -3.20
N LYS A 112 0.78 21.28 -3.25
CA LYS A 112 0.54 22.16 -4.41
C LYS A 112 1.73 23.09 -4.75
N GLN A 113 2.66 23.26 -3.81
CA GLN A 113 3.88 24.06 -3.98
C GLN A 113 5.02 23.27 -4.63
N SER A 114 4.88 21.94 -4.76
CA SER A 114 5.82 21.12 -5.51
C SER A 114 5.80 21.53 -6.99
N SER A 115 6.95 21.95 -7.52
CA SER A 115 7.15 22.19 -8.95
C SER A 115 7.06 20.89 -9.78
N LEU A 116 7.15 19.75 -9.10
CA LEU A 116 6.93 18.41 -9.64
C LEU A 116 5.47 18.05 -9.35
N HIS A 117 4.54 18.52 -10.16
CA HIS A 117 3.12 18.20 -9.95
C HIS A 117 2.88 16.73 -10.34
N PHE A 118 2.58 15.88 -9.35
CA PHE A 118 2.34 14.45 -9.57
C PHE A 118 0.85 14.12 -9.55
N TRP A 119 0.32 13.77 -10.71
CA TRP A 119 -1.06 13.25 -10.83
C TRP A 119 -1.17 11.82 -10.30
N ILE A 120 -1.50 11.63 -9.03
CA ILE A 120 -1.61 10.28 -8.46
C ILE A 120 -2.97 9.70 -8.85
N CYS A 121 -4.07 10.38 -8.65
CA CYS A 121 -5.39 9.93 -9.07
C CYS A 121 -5.61 10.20 -10.56
N LEU A 122 -5.79 9.13 -11.34
CA LEU A 122 -6.13 9.19 -12.75
C LEU A 122 -7.50 8.55 -12.99
N ASP A 123 -8.27 9.13 -13.90
CA ASP A 123 -9.54 8.58 -14.34
C ASP A 123 -9.35 7.17 -14.93
N PRO A 124 -10.11 6.16 -14.47
CA PRO A 124 -9.99 4.78 -14.93
C PRO A 124 -10.38 4.54 -16.40
N VAL A 125 -11.05 5.45 -17.08
CA VAL A 125 -11.45 5.30 -18.48
C VAL A 125 -10.57 6.15 -19.39
N PHE A 126 -10.37 7.42 -19.04
CA PHE A 126 -9.73 8.42 -19.90
C PHE A 126 -8.30 8.76 -19.51
N GLY A 127 -7.82 8.30 -18.34
CA GLY A 127 -6.47 8.61 -17.84
C GLY A 127 -6.26 10.08 -17.47
N LYS A 128 -7.33 10.87 -17.40
CA LYS A 128 -7.26 12.28 -17.02
C LYS A 128 -6.93 12.43 -15.54
N PRO A 129 -6.07 13.38 -15.15
CA PRO A 129 -5.86 13.70 -13.75
C PRO A 129 -7.16 14.02 -13.00
N GLN A 130 -7.22 13.61 -11.74
CA GLN A 130 -8.33 13.87 -10.82
C GLN A 130 -7.81 14.70 -9.64
N GLU A 131 -7.59 16.00 -9.89
CA GLU A 131 -7.06 16.99 -8.96
C GLU A 131 -7.72 16.95 -7.57
N ASP A 132 -9.04 16.92 -7.53
CA ASP A 132 -9.79 16.92 -6.27
C ASP A 132 -9.47 15.71 -5.38
N LYS A 133 -9.20 14.54 -6.00
CA LYS A 133 -8.85 13.31 -5.27
C LYS A 133 -7.40 13.33 -4.79
N ASP A 134 -6.50 13.93 -5.56
CA ASP A 134 -5.12 14.16 -5.12
C ASP A 134 -5.09 15.14 -3.93
N GLU A 135 -5.91 16.18 -3.97
CA GLU A 135 -6.07 17.12 -2.85
C GLU A 135 -6.70 16.47 -1.62
N GLU A 136 -7.68 15.58 -1.80
CA GLU A 136 -8.25 14.79 -0.72
C GLU A 136 -7.19 13.89 -0.05
N LEU A 137 -6.41 13.15 -0.84
CA LEU A 137 -5.33 12.31 -0.30
C LEU A 137 -4.27 13.16 0.42
N ASN A 138 -3.91 14.32 -0.13
CA ASN A 138 -2.97 15.24 0.51
C ASN A 138 -3.52 15.79 1.84
N LYS A 139 -4.81 16.15 1.89
CA LYS A 139 -5.48 16.61 3.12
C LYS A 139 -5.49 15.52 4.18
N MET A 140 -5.82 14.28 3.80
CA MET A 140 -5.82 13.13 4.70
C MET A 140 -4.40 12.82 5.22
N LEU A 141 -3.38 12.90 4.36
CA LEU A 141 -1.98 12.68 4.73
C LEU A 141 -1.47 13.72 5.75
N ASN A 142 -1.99 14.95 5.70
CA ASN A 142 -1.65 16.03 6.61
C ASN A 142 -2.62 16.18 7.80
N SER A 143 -3.59 15.29 7.92
CA SER A 143 -4.59 15.35 8.99
C SER A 143 -4.00 15.02 10.37
N PRO A 144 -4.50 15.63 11.46
CA PRO A 144 -4.19 15.16 12.82
C PRO A 144 -4.73 13.74 13.09
N SER A 145 -5.71 13.27 12.30
CA SER A 145 -6.27 11.92 12.45
C SER A 145 -5.29 10.87 11.96
N THR A 146 -4.79 10.06 12.89
CA THR A 146 -3.97 8.87 12.59
C THR A 146 -4.65 7.92 11.61
N ASP A 147 -5.97 7.86 11.63
CA ASP A 147 -6.77 6.99 10.77
C ASP A 147 -6.81 7.51 9.33
N GLU A 148 -6.99 8.82 9.14
CA GLU A 148 -6.93 9.45 7.82
C GLU A 148 -5.52 9.36 7.23
N ARG A 149 -4.47 9.59 8.03
CA ARG A 149 -3.08 9.46 7.59
C ARG A 149 -2.76 8.03 7.12
N ALA A 150 -3.20 7.03 7.88
CA ALA A 150 -3.00 5.63 7.52
C ALA A 150 -3.70 5.27 6.19
N ARG A 151 -4.97 5.70 6.03
CA ARG A 151 -5.71 5.52 4.77
C ARG A 151 -5.05 6.22 3.60
N ALA A 152 -4.57 7.46 3.80
CA ALA A 152 -3.90 8.22 2.76
C ALA A 152 -2.67 7.47 2.24
N ILE A 153 -1.79 6.99 3.14
CA ILE A 153 -0.57 6.26 2.76
C ILE A 153 -0.91 5.01 1.93
N LEU A 154 -1.83 4.16 2.40
CA LEU A 154 -2.23 2.96 1.67
C LEU A 154 -2.94 3.31 0.35
N GLY A 155 -3.76 4.36 0.35
CA GLY A 155 -4.47 4.85 -0.84
C GLY A 155 -3.52 5.36 -1.93
N ILE A 156 -2.46 6.07 -1.54
CA ILE A 156 -1.42 6.55 -2.45
C ILE A 156 -0.67 5.36 -3.05
N ILE A 157 -0.22 4.39 -2.24
CA ILE A 157 0.45 3.17 -2.71
C ILE A 157 -0.43 2.43 -3.72
N TYR A 158 -1.71 2.23 -3.39
CA TYR A 158 -2.69 1.57 -4.26
C TYR A 158 -2.85 2.30 -5.59
N GLN A 159 -3.01 3.62 -5.54
CA GLN A 159 -3.25 4.42 -6.74
C GLN A 159 -2.00 4.48 -7.65
N VAL A 160 -0.80 4.61 -7.07
CA VAL A 160 0.46 4.54 -7.81
C VAL A 160 0.60 3.20 -8.52
N ARG A 161 0.29 2.09 -7.84
CA ARG A 161 0.21 0.76 -8.47
C ARG A 161 -0.76 0.74 -9.64
N CYS A 162 -1.99 1.21 -9.46
CA CYS A 162 -2.99 1.25 -10.54
C CYS A 162 -2.51 2.04 -11.76
N ASN A 163 -1.82 3.16 -11.56
CA ASN A 163 -1.28 3.97 -12.65
C ASN A 163 -0.17 3.24 -13.43
N MET A 164 0.70 2.53 -12.70
CA MET A 164 1.81 1.81 -13.28
C MET A 164 1.34 0.55 -14.03
N PHE A 165 0.36 -0.19 -13.50
CA PHE A 165 -0.21 -1.38 -14.16
C PHE A 165 -1.00 -1.06 -15.43
N HIS A 166 -1.72 0.05 -15.47
CA HIS A 166 -2.53 0.41 -16.64
C HIS A 166 -1.73 1.16 -17.72
N GLY A 167 -0.41 1.31 -17.57
CA GLY A 167 0.47 1.92 -18.58
C GLY A 167 0.17 3.40 -18.86
N ARG A 168 -0.54 4.07 -17.95
CA ARG A 168 -1.04 5.45 -18.17
C ARG A 168 -0.03 6.53 -17.85
N LYS A 169 1.16 6.14 -17.38
CA LYS A 169 2.30 7.03 -17.29
C LYS A 169 3.54 6.36 -17.89
N SER A 170 4.24 7.08 -18.77
CA SER A 170 5.57 6.71 -19.23
C SER A 170 6.57 6.77 -18.08
N VAL A 171 7.56 5.88 -18.07
CA VAL A 171 8.68 5.88 -17.12
C VAL A 171 9.41 7.21 -17.24
N SER A 172 9.35 8.04 -16.20
CA SER A 172 10.02 9.34 -16.12
C SER A 172 10.86 9.40 -14.84
N PRO A 173 12.07 10.00 -14.87
CA PRO A 173 12.91 10.19 -13.69
C PRO A 173 12.18 10.87 -12.51
N VAL A 174 11.21 11.71 -12.83
CA VAL A 174 10.36 12.40 -11.85
C VAL A 174 9.57 11.38 -11.02
N GLN A 175 9.10 10.27 -11.61
CA GLN A 175 8.40 9.20 -10.89
C GLN A 175 9.31 8.45 -9.90
N GLY A 176 10.62 8.39 -10.16
CA GLY A 176 11.59 7.82 -9.23
C GLY A 176 11.53 8.50 -7.86
N GLN A 177 11.36 9.83 -7.83
CA GLN A 177 11.27 10.60 -6.58
C GLN A 177 10.03 10.24 -5.76
N LEU A 178 8.92 9.88 -6.40
CA LEU A 178 7.71 9.40 -5.73
C LEU A 178 7.87 7.94 -5.26
N LEU A 179 8.53 7.09 -6.06
CA LEU A 179 8.67 5.67 -5.74
C LEU A 179 9.59 5.41 -4.56
N ILE A 180 10.66 6.20 -4.38
CA ILE A 180 11.61 6.03 -3.26
C ILE A 180 10.90 6.03 -1.89
N PRO A 181 10.14 7.08 -1.49
CA PRO A 181 9.45 7.07 -0.21
C PRO A 181 8.37 5.98 -0.14
N LEU A 182 7.69 5.67 -1.25
CA LEU A 182 6.67 4.61 -1.25
C LEU A 182 7.26 3.21 -1.07
N ILE A 183 8.44 2.92 -1.63
CA ILE A 183 9.15 1.65 -1.44
C ILE A 183 9.49 1.47 0.04
N VAL A 184 10.07 2.49 0.68
CA VAL A 184 10.43 2.46 2.11
C VAL A 184 9.20 2.19 2.99
N LEU A 185 8.08 2.86 2.69
CA LEU A 185 6.83 2.65 3.42
C LEU A 185 6.23 1.26 3.17
N LEU A 186 6.23 0.82 1.90
CA LEU A 186 5.65 -0.46 1.49
C LEU A 186 6.41 -1.64 2.09
N GLU A 187 7.75 -1.61 2.11
CA GLU A 187 8.57 -2.62 2.81
C GLU A 187 8.15 -2.74 4.28
N LYS A 188 8.01 -1.60 4.97
CA LYS A 188 7.61 -1.59 6.37
C LYS A 188 6.20 -2.10 6.59
N ILE A 189 5.27 -1.76 5.71
CA ILE A 189 3.88 -2.23 5.74
C ILE A 189 3.83 -3.74 5.54
N ILE A 190 4.54 -4.27 4.54
CA ILE A 190 4.62 -5.70 4.25
C ILE A 190 5.14 -6.46 5.47
N ASP A 191 6.24 -6.01 6.08
CA ASP A 191 6.79 -6.63 7.29
C ASP A 191 5.77 -6.70 8.42
N LYS A 192 5.08 -5.60 8.66
CA LYS A 192 4.14 -5.50 9.78
C LYS A 192 2.86 -6.27 9.53
N LEU A 193 2.36 -6.26 8.30
CA LEU A 193 1.18 -6.99 7.91
C LEU A 193 1.44 -8.50 7.96
N TYR A 194 2.60 -8.96 7.46
CA TYR A 194 3.01 -10.35 7.55
C TYR A 194 3.07 -10.84 9.00
N GLN A 195 3.80 -10.13 9.87
CA GLN A 195 3.88 -10.43 11.30
C GLN A 195 2.50 -10.47 11.96
N LYS A 196 1.62 -9.52 11.59
CA LYS A 196 0.28 -9.43 12.16
C LYS A 196 -0.58 -10.62 11.74
N LEU A 197 -0.55 -11.00 10.46
CA LEU A 197 -1.27 -12.16 9.94
C LEU A 197 -0.81 -13.47 10.58
N GLU A 198 0.50 -13.69 10.63
CA GLU A 198 1.11 -14.86 11.29
C GLU A 198 0.60 -14.98 12.73
N SER A 199 0.71 -13.91 13.52
CA SER A 199 0.22 -13.88 14.90
C SER A 199 -1.29 -14.01 15.05
N ALA A 200 -2.08 -13.69 14.02
CA ALA A 200 -3.54 -13.68 14.09
C ALA A 200 -4.18 -15.02 13.69
N ILE A 201 -3.42 -15.87 13.00
CA ILE A 201 -3.87 -17.17 12.49
C ILE A 201 -3.45 -18.30 13.46
N ASP A 202 -2.36 -18.09 14.22
CA ASP A 202 -1.89 -19.01 15.27
C ASP A 202 -2.79 -19.07 16.52
N TYR A 203 -3.75 -18.14 16.68
CA TYR A 203 -4.80 -18.16 17.71
C TYR A 203 -6.15 -18.59 17.12
#